data_AF-A0A2U3L5F1-F1
#
_entry.id   AF-A0A2U3L5F1-F1
#
_cell.length_a   1.000
_cell.length_b   1.000
_cell.length_c   1.000
_cell.angle_alpha   90.00
_cell.angle_beta   90.00
_cell.angle_gamma   90.00
#
_symmetry.space_group_name_H-M   'P 1'
#
loop_
_entity.id
_entity.type
_entity.pdbx_description
1 polymer ?
#
loop_
_entity_poly.entity_id
_entity_poly.type
_entity_poly.pdbx_seq_one_letter_code
_entity_poly.pdbx_strand_id
1 'polypeptide(L)'
;MKTHPKSEKEAHLARSEKLKTTMRMFLIPCSCGTTFAVAEDYDRQGTAWSRYLVCPGCGKRHDPKNRLLQMGFHPEGYWKVDEC
;
A
#
# COMPACT_ATOMS: atom_id res chain seq x y z
N MET A 1 45.16 2.24 -14.25
CA MET A 1 44.11 1.37 -13.67
C MET A 1 42.78 2.11 -13.82
N LYS A 2 41.90 1.68 -14.73
CA LYS A 2 40.60 2.33 -14.95
C LYS A 2 39.57 1.61 -14.06
N THR A 3 39.04 2.32 -13.07
CA THR A 3 37.98 1.81 -12.19
C THR A 3 36.65 1.79 -12.95
N HIS A 4 36.02 0.62 -13.00
CA HIS A 4 34.69 0.42 -13.59
C HIS A 4 33.60 1.07 -12.71
N PRO A 5 32.53 1.66 -13.28
CA PRO A 5 31.43 2.21 -12.50
C PRO A 5 30.52 1.07 -12.03
N LYS A 6 30.65 0.63 -10.77
CA LYS A 6 29.81 -0.43 -10.15
C LYS A 6 28.49 0.07 -9.56
N SER A 7 28.24 1.38 -9.49
CA SER A 7 27.20 1.94 -8.61
C SER A 7 25.76 1.91 -9.14
N GLU A 8 25.53 1.95 -10.46
CA GLU A 8 24.17 2.14 -10.99
C GLU A 8 23.32 0.86 -11.01
N LYS A 9 23.92 -0.29 -11.37
CA LYS A 9 23.23 -1.58 -11.34
C LYS A 9 22.93 -2.05 -9.93
N GLU A 10 23.86 -1.85 -8.99
CA GLU A 10 23.69 -2.19 -7.58
C GLU A 10 22.63 -1.29 -6.93
N ALA A 11 22.60 0.01 -7.25
CA ALA A 11 21.54 0.92 -6.80
C ALA A 11 20.16 0.57 -7.39
N HIS A 12 20.09 0.13 -8.66
CA HIS A 12 18.84 -0.29 -9.28
C HIS A 12 18.30 -1.61 -8.70
N LEU A 13 19.18 -2.58 -8.42
CA LEU A 13 18.79 -3.82 -7.73
C LEU A 13 18.35 -3.54 -6.29
N ALA A 14 19.11 -2.73 -5.53
CA ALA A 14 18.73 -2.34 -4.17
C ALA A 14 17.40 -1.56 -4.12
N ARG A 15 17.14 -0.71 -5.12
CA ARG A 15 15.87 0.01 -5.25
C ARG A 15 14.72 -0.93 -5.65
N SER A 16 14.98 -1.90 -6.53
CA SER A 16 14.02 -2.93 -6.94
C SER A 16 13.69 -3.89 -5.80
N GLU A 17 14.68 -4.31 -5.00
CA GLU A 17 14.46 -5.12 -3.81
C GLU A 17 13.73 -4.34 -2.73
N LYS A 18 14.08 -3.06 -2.51
CA LYS A 18 13.35 -2.17 -1.58
C LYS A 18 11.91 -1.89 -2.04
N LEU A 19 11.63 -1.90 -3.35
CA LEU A 19 10.28 -1.82 -3.92
C LEU A 19 9.51 -3.15 -3.77
N LYS A 20 10.19 -4.30 -3.87
CA LYS A 20 9.61 -5.61 -3.56
C LYS A 20 9.23 -5.75 -2.08
N THR A 21 9.92 -5.04 -1.18
CA THR A 21 9.69 -5.15 0.27
C THR A 21 8.43 -4.43 0.77
N THR A 22 7.78 -3.51 0.05
CA THR A 22 6.58 -2.84 0.60
C THR A 22 5.54 -2.45 -0.46
N MET A 23 5.06 -3.37 -1.28
CA MET A 23 3.71 -3.20 -1.86
C MET A 23 2.69 -3.47 -0.75
N ARG A 24 2.28 -2.40 -0.06
CA ARG A 24 1.30 -2.46 1.01
C ARG A 24 -0.03 -1.89 0.54
N MET A 25 -1.09 -2.59 0.90
CA MET A 25 -2.46 -2.16 0.74
C MET A 25 -3.16 -2.15 2.09
N PHE A 26 -4.28 -1.45 2.14
CA PHE A 26 -5.12 -1.31 3.30
C PHE A 26 -6.53 -1.80 2.96
N LEU A 27 -7.01 -2.78 3.72
CA LEU A 27 -8.37 -3.29 3.58
C LEU A 27 -9.31 -2.53 4.52
N ILE A 28 -10.38 -1.95 3.97
CA ILE A 28 -11.39 -1.20 4.71
C ILE A 28 -12.70 -1.99 4.75
N PRO A 29 -13.08 -2.56 5.91
CA PRO A 29 -14.42 -3.11 6.10
C PRO A 29 -15.43 -1.99 6.37
N CYS A 30 -16.51 -1.95 5.59
CA CYS A 30 -17.64 -1.05 5.82
C CYS A 30 -18.77 -1.79 6.55
N SER A 31 -19.46 -1.10 7.47
CA SER A 31 -20.64 -1.65 8.17
C SER A 31 -21.84 -1.96 7.24
N CYS A 32 -21.80 -1.54 5.97
CA CYS A 32 -22.78 -1.94 4.96
C CYS A 32 -22.52 -3.34 4.36
N GLY A 33 -21.43 -4.01 4.75
CA GLY A 33 -21.03 -5.32 4.22
C GLY A 33 -20.02 -5.26 3.07
N THR A 34 -19.81 -4.09 2.45
CA THR A 34 -18.74 -3.91 1.45
C THR A 34 -17.37 -3.87 2.12
N THR A 35 -16.40 -4.56 1.53
CA THR A 35 -14.98 -4.45 1.88
C THR A 35 -14.19 -4.05 0.65
N PHE A 36 -13.27 -3.10 0.77
CA PHE A 36 -12.51 -2.58 -0.36
C PHE A 36 -11.07 -2.30 0.03
N ALA A 37 -10.15 -2.36 -0.93
CA ALA A 37 -8.72 -2.17 -0.73
C ALA A 37 -8.23 -0.87 -1.36
N VAL A 38 -7.23 -0.25 -0.74
CA VAL A 38 -6.55 0.94 -1.27
C VAL A 38 -5.04 0.83 -1.09
N ALA A 39 -4.29 1.51 -1.96
CA ALA A 39 -2.83 1.58 -1.84
C ALA A 39 -2.41 2.46 -0.66
N GLU A 40 -1.22 2.19 -0.11
CA GLU A 40 -0.65 2.94 1.02
C GLU A 40 -0.52 4.45 0.73
N ASP A 41 -0.26 4.83 -0.51
CA ASP A 41 -0.01 6.21 -0.92
C ASP A 41 -1.27 6.99 -1.30
N TYR A 42 -2.47 6.41 -1.11
CA TYR A 42 -3.73 7.08 -1.43
C TYR A 42 -3.88 8.45 -0.74
N ASP A 43 -3.35 8.61 0.48
CA ASP A 43 -3.50 9.84 1.26
C ASP A 43 -2.38 10.88 1.06
N ARG A 44 -1.34 10.55 0.27
CA ARG A 44 -0.11 11.37 0.17
C ARG A 44 -0.29 12.73 -0.50
N GLN A 45 -1.38 12.94 -1.23
CA GLN A 45 -1.60 14.17 -2.02
C GLN A 45 -2.87 14.95 -1.62
N GLY A 46 -3.57 14.54 -0.54
CA GLY A 46 -4.86 15.12 -0.16
C GLY A 46 -4.83 16.13 0.99
N THR A 47 -5.71 17.14 0.93
CA THR A 47 -6.17 17.89 2.11
C THR A 47 -6.79 16.96 3.17
N ALA A 48 -6.92 17.40 4.42
CA ALA A 48 -7.45 16.58 5.52
C ALA A 48 -8.83 15.94 5.23
N TRP A 49 -9.63 16.53 4.33
CA TRP A 49 -10.95 16.03 3.92
C TRP A 49 -10.90 14.97 2.81
N SER A 50 -9.91 15.05 1.92
CA SER A 50 -9.63 14.02 0.89
C SER A 50 -8.93 12.77 1.44
N ARG A 51 -8.57 12.76 2.73
CA ARG A 51 -8.04 11.57 3.41
C ARG A 51 -9.11 10.51 3.68
N TYR A 52 -10.38 10.89 3.67
CA TYR A 52 -11.47 9.96 3.90
C TYR A 52 -11.84 9.21 2.64
N LEU A 53 -11.91 7.89 2.75
CA LEU A 53 -12.29 6.98 1.70
C LEU A 53 -13.80 6.82 1.64
N VAL A 54 -14.36 6.97 0.44
CA VAL A 54 -15.80 6.79 0.23
C VAL A 54 -16.08 5.34 -0.11
N CYS A 55 -16.94 4.70 0.68
CA CYS A 55 -17.37 3.34 0.43
C CYS A 55 -18.15 3.27 -0.90
N PRO A 56 -17.74 2.41 -1.85
CA PRO A 56 -18.42 2.29 -3.15
C PRO A 56 -19.83 1.67 -3.02
N GLY A 57 -20.13 0.98 -1.92
CA GLY A 57 -21.44 0.37 -1.69
C GLY A 57 -22.50 1.30 -1.10
N CYS A 58 -22.13 2.20 -0.18
CA CYS A 58 -23.11 3.04 0.54
C CYS A 58 -22.73 4.53 0.69
N GLY A 59 -21.59 4.96 0.14
CA GLY A 59 -21.15 6.36 0.19
C GLY A 59 -20.63 6.84 1.56
N LYS A 60 -20.64 5.99 2.60
CA LYS A 60 -20.05 6.34 3.90
C LYS A 60 -18.56 6.64 3.78
N ARG A 61 -18.09 7.60 4.59
CA ARG A 61 -16.68 8.00 4.66
C ARG A 61 -15.95 7.20 5.74
N HIS A 62 -14.78 6.69 5.41
CA HIS A 62 -13.91 5.91 6.28
C HIS A 62 -12.56 6.59 6.44
N ASP A 63 -12.07 6.68 7.68
CA ASP A 63 -10.69 7.08 7.93
C ASP A 63 -9.79 5.83 7.81
N PRO A 64 -8.88 5.77 6.82
CA PRO A 64 -7.94 4.68 6.72
C PRO A 64 -7.12 4.55 8.02
N LYS A 65 -6.84 5.57 8.82
CA LYS A 65 -6.00 5.38 10.01
C LYS A 65 -6.63 4.57 11.16
N ASN A 66 -7.95 4.34 11.13
CA ASN A 66 -8.68 3.86 12.31
C ASN A 66 -9.18 2.41 12.27
N ARG A 67 -9.09 1.67 11.15
CA ARG A 67 -9.63 0.28 11.05
C ARG A 67 -9.03 -0.56 9.91
N LEU A 68 -7.70 -0.71 9.85
CA LEU A 68 -7.07 -1.39 8.71
C LEU A 68 -6.53 -2.74 9.08
N LEU A 69 -6.97 -3.73 8.30
CA LEU A 69 -6.16 -4.90 8.06
C LEU A 69 -5.14 -4.50 6.99
N GLN A 70 -3.87 -4.41 7.39
CA GLN A 70 -2.78 -4.22 6.44
C GLN A 70 -2.70 -5.46 5.56
N MET A 71 -2.45 -5.29 4.27
CA MET A 71 -2.21 -6.38 3.33
C MET A 71 -0.84 -6.27 2.71
N GLY A 72 -0.05 -7.34 2.83
CA GLY A 72 1.23 -7.53 2.16
C GLY A 72 1.08 -8.41 0.93
N PHE A 73 1.84 -8.11 -0.12
CA PHE A 73 1.97 -8.99 -1.29
C PHE A 73 3.00 -10.09 -1.00
N HIS A 74 2.56 -11.35 -1.02
CA HIS A 74 3.41 -12.50 -0.79
C HIS A 74 4.20 -12.85 -2.07
N PRO A 75 5.47 -13.32 -1.96
CA PRO A 75 6.28 -13.70 -3.12
C PRO A 75 5.67 -14.78 -4.03
N GLU A 76 4.79 -15.62 -3.48
CA GLU A 76 4.06 -16.65 -4.24
C GLU A 76 2.91 -16.10 -5.10
N GLY A 77 2.68 -14.79 -5.10
CA GLY A 77 1.76 -14.13 -6.03
C GLY A 77 0.36 -13.87 -5.48
N TYR A 78 0.17 -13.91 -4.16
CA TYR A 78 -1.12 -13.63 -3.51
C TYR A 78 -1.00 -12.51 -2.47
N TRP A 79 -2.13 -11.85 -2.19
CA TRP A 79 -2.22 -10.89 -1.10
C TRP A 79 -2.65 -11.58 0.19
N LYS A 80 -2.00 -11.24 1.31
CA LYS A 80 -2.33 -11.76 2.63
C LYS A 80 -2.59 -10.58 3.56
N VAL A 81 -3.53 -10.74 4.50
CA VAL A 81 -3.65 -9.83 5.63
C VAL A 81 -2.43 -10.02 6.53
N ASP A 82 -1.65 -8.96 6.70
CA ASP A 82 -0.55 -8.89 7.67
C ASP A 82 -1.13 -8.88 9.09
N GLU A 83 -0.38 -9.40 10.06
CA GLU A 83 -0.86 -9.67 11.43
C GLU A 83 -1.67 -8.50 12.03
N CYS A 84 -2.81 -8.86 12.61
CA CYS A 84 -3.87 -7.97 13.10
C CYS A 84 -3.53 -7.33 14.44
#